data_AF-A0A8H7I5H6-F1
#
_entry.id   AF-A0A8H7I5H6-F1
#
_cell.length_a   1.000
_cell.length_b   1.000
_cell.length_c   1.000
_cell.angle_alpha   90.00
_cell.angle_beta   90.00
_cell.angle_gamma   90.00
#
_symmetry.space_group_name_H-M   'P 1'
#
loop_
_entity.id
_entity.type
_entity.pdbx_description
1 polymer ?
#
loop_
_entity_poly.entity_id
_entity_poly.type
_entity_poly.pdbx_seq_one_letter_code
_entity_poly.pdbx_strand_id
1 'polypeptide(L)'
;MEEPAYVQDNQLVPPAYEEVDGEITIAGHYTPLLSLHQNSDSVPDDQGSALADLSLRLLSLPWMVSNRNAIQKTYPDVGTSTWQNAFSIKIIQLTDIIQPSLSQSLRKLKAHMSAIQGPTGTTVTNGWTSAFPCYGVAVNRTTGMHRDSKGIRAGLDIIGVLGTFNSGGDLELPDLNLRLEWTPGVLGAFDGYDFRHMVHEWTGGSRVALISFCRQSTWTALGLTPDVSRPTVAQCRGQLESAKERRAARQQAHLELQEETSGMRETKKLKFYSAQASSEADGL
;
A
#
# COMPACT_ATOMS: atom_id res chain seq x y z
N MET A 1 24.12 -24.36 4.12
CA MET A 1 23.67 -22.96 4.10
C MET A 1 23.96 -22.40 5.48
N GLU A 2 25.06 -21.67 5.62
CA GLU A 2 25.41 -20.98 6.85
C GLU A 2 24.47 -19.79 7.05
N GLU A 3 24.00 -19.57 8.28
CA GLU A 3 23.23 -18.38 8.64
C GLU A 3 24.06 -17.11 8.34
N PRO A 4 23.49 -16.05 7.74
CA PRO A 4 24.25 -14.85 7.45
C PRO A 4 24.70 -14.18 8.76
N ALA A 5 26.02 -14.00 8.87
CA ALA A 5 26.67 -13.40 10.03
C ALA A 5 26.18 -11.95 10.29
N TYR A 6 25.82 -11.71 11.54
CA TYR A 6 25.45 -10.41 12.12
C TYR A 6 26.56 -9.36 11.93
N VAL A 7 26.24 -8.17 11.43
CA VAL A 7 27.15 -7.02 11.29
C VAL A 7 26.81 -5.98 12.36
N GLN A 8 27.80 -5.46 13.10
CA GLN A 8 27.62 -4.66 14.32
C GLN A 8 27.18 -3.19 14.09
N ASP A 9 26.40 -2.69 15.07
CA ASP A 9 25.61 -1.44 15.13
C ASP A 9 26.35 -0.08 15.12
N ASN A 10 27.66 -0.01 14.84
CA ASN A 10 28.46 1.17 15.22
C ASN A 10 28.64 2.27 14.14
N GLN A 11 27.71 2.45 13.19
CA GLN A 11 27.74 3.63 12.30
C GLN A 11 26.85 4.76 12.81
N LEU A 12 27.45 5.95 12.97
CA LEU A 12 26.78 7.17 13.41
C LEU A 12 25.68 7.60 12.43
N VAL A 13 24.43 7.67 12.93
CA VAL A 13 23.27 8.20 12.21
C VAL A 13 23.27 9.74 12.30
N PRO A 14 23.11 10.49 11.19
CA PRO A 14 23.02 11.95 11.25
C PRO A 14 21.79 12.42 12.05
N PRO A 15 21.83 13.62 12.67
CA PRO A 15 20.72 14.14 13.46
C PRO A 15 19.53 14.42 12.55
N ALA A 16 18.46 13.63 12.67
CA ALA A 16 17.22 13.84 11.95
C ALA A 16 16.08 13.98 12.95
N TYR A 17 15.62 15.21 13.18
CA TYR A 17 14.22 15.57 13.40
C TYR A 17 14.12 17.09 13.63
N GLU A 18 13.53 17.82 12.68
CA GLU A 18 12.77 19.04 13.00
C GLU A 18 11.32 18.77 12.59
N GLU A 19 10.42 18.96 13.54
CA GLU A 19 8.98 18.76 13.40
C GLU A 19 8.43 19.93 12.56
N VAL A 20 7.81 19.64 11.41
CA VAL A 20 7.20 20.66 10.55
C VAL A 20 5.69 20.50 10.62
N ASP A 21 5.04 21.37 11.39
CA ASP A 21 3.59 21.54 11.37
C ASP A 21 3.18 22.31 10.10
N GLY A 22 2.62 21.59 9.13
CA GLY A 22 2.15 22.17 7.88
C GLY A 22 0.94 21.44 7.31
N GLU A 23 -0.09 22.19 6.95
CA GLU A 23 -1.29 21.68 6.28
C GLU A 23 -0.96 21.32 4.81
N ILE A 24 -1.10 20.04 4.45
CA ILE A 24 -0.71 19.53 3.12
C ILE A 24 -1.89 19.66 2.15
N THR A 25 -1.77 20.58 1.19
CA THR A 25 -2.68 20.65 0.03
C THR A 25 -2.01 20.00 -1.19
N ILE A 26 -2.54 18.86 -1.64
CA ILE A 26 -2.06 18.19 -2.86
C ILE A 26 -2.76 18.83 -4.07
N ALA A 27 -2.04 19.46 -5.00
CA ALA A 27 -2.58 19.94 -6.28
C ALA A 27 -2.33 18.89 -7.37
N GLY A 28 -3.33 18.60 -8.20
CA GLY A 28 -3.22 17.59 -9.26
C GLY A 28 -3.78 18.09 -10.59
N HIS A 29 -2.90 18.37 -11.54
CA HIS A 29 -3.23 18.45 -12.96
C HIS A 29 -2.55 17.25 -13.64
N TYR A 30 -3.28 16.48 -14.44
CA TYR A 30 -2.69 15.44 -15.28
C TYR A 30 -3.40 15.33 -16.63
N THR A 31 -2.59 15.11 -17.68
CA THR A 31 -3.00 14.79 -19.04
C THR A 31 -2.29 13.48 -19.43
N PRO A 32 -2.99 12.44 -19.90
CA PRO A 32 -2.35 11.17 -20.24
C PRO A 32 -1.78 11.19 -21.66
N LEU A 33 -0.57 10.66 -21.83
CA LEU A 33 0.01 10.29 -23.13
C LEU A 33 0.42 8.82 -23.09
N LEU A 34 -0.27 8.01 -23.90
CA LEU A 34 0.10 6.63 -24.22
C LEU A 34 1.20 6.63 -25.29
N SER A 35 2.25 5.83 -25.10
CA SER A 35 2.99 5.27 -26.24
C SER A 35 3.39 3.83 -25.95
N LEU A 36 2.82 2.91 -26.72
CA LEU A 36 3.31 1.54 -26.88
C LEU A 36 4.60 1.56 -27.70
N HIS A 37 5.62 0.83 -27.26
CA HIS A 37 6.60 0.22 -28.16
C HIS A 37 6.79 -1.24 -27.76
N GLN A 38 6.41 -2.12 -28.68
CA GLN A 38 6.83 -3.51 -28.71
C GLN A 38 8.17 -3.57 -29.44
N ASN A 39 9.10 -4.39 -28.95
CA ASN A 39 10.03 -5.08 -29.84
C ASN A 39 10.29 -6.49 -29.30
N SER A 40 10.06 -7.43 -30.20
CA SER A 40 10.48 -8.82 -30.15
C SER A 40 11.98 -8.92 -30.39
N ASP A 41 12.64 -9.89 -29.75
CA ASP A 41 13.50 -10.89 -30.41
C ASP A 41 13.97 -11.94 -29.39
N SER A 42 14.35 -13.10 -29.91
CA SER A 42 14.22 -14.44 -29.33
C SER A 42 15.55 -15.15 -29.01
N VAL A 43 15.56 -15.93 -27.89
CA VAL A 43 16.23 -17.26 -27.64
C VAL A 43 17.76 -17.27 -27.30
N PRO A 44 18.37 -18.25 -26.55
CA PRO A 44 17.86 -19.51 -25.95
C PRO A 44 18.11 -19.74 -24.44
N ASP A 45 17.49 -20.83 -23.97
CA ASP A 45 17.62 -21.55 -22.68
C ASP A 45 19.05 -21.74 -22.15
N ASP A 46 19.22 -21.49 -20.84
CA ASP A 46 20.15 -22.27 -20.02
C ASP A 46 19.57 -22.47 -18.59
N GLN A 47 19.76 -23.68 -18.07
CA GLN A 47 19.16 -24.17 -16.84
C GLN A 47 19.85 -23.58 -15.61
N GLY A 48 19.15 -22.76 -14.83
CA GLY A 48 19.70 -22.26 -13.57
C GLY A 48 18.73 -21.44 -12.73
N SER A 49 18.30 -22.02 -11.61
CA SER A 49 17.58 -21.39 -10.48
C SER A 49 16.05 -21.28 -10.60
N ALA A 50 15.37 -22.32 -10.12
CA ALA A 50 13.94 -22.32 -9.79
C ALA A 50 13.59 -21.45 -8.54
N LEU A 51 14.37 -20.40 -8.26
CA LEU A 51 14.15 -19.46 -7.16
C LEU A 51 14.02 -18.00 -7.63
N ALA A 52 14.23 -17.72 -8.92
CA ALA A 52 14.07 -16.37 -9.49
C ALA A 52 12.63 -16.04 -9.95
N ASP A 53 11.71 -17.01 -9.97
CA ASP A 53 10.35 -16.83 -10.49
C ASP A 53 9.30 -16.50 -9.39
N LEU A 54 9.75 -15.94 -8.27
CA LEU A 54 8.89 -15.24 -7.32
C LEU A 54 8.67 -13.81 -7.80
N SER A 55 8.03 -13.67 -8.96
CA SER A 55 7.49 -12.39 -9.44
C SER A 55 6.34 -11.94 -8.53
N LEU A 56 6.69 -11.43 -7.35
CA LEU A 56 5.83 -10.61 -6.52
C LEU A 56 5.56 -9.32 -7.30
N ARG A 57 4.58 -9.38 -8.20
CA ARG A 57 3.98 -8.18 -8.77
C ARG A 57 3.47 -7.36 -7.59
N LEU A 58 4.20 -6.28 -7.31
CA LEU A 58 3.75 -5.14 -6.52
C LEU A 58 2.27 -4.91 -6.82
N LEU A 59 1.50 -4.65 -5.77
CA LEU A 59 0.15 -4.11 -5.95
C LEU A 59 0.33 -2.68 -6.48
N SER A 60 0.63 -2.54 -7.78
CA SER A 60 0.31 -1.33 -8.49
C SER A 60 -1.21 -1.25 -8.41
N LEU A 61 -1.66 -0.23 -7.69
CA LEU A 61 -3.04 0.00 -7.36
C LEU A 61 -3.42 1.23 -8.19
N PRO A 62 -3.99 1.06 -9.40
CA PRO A 62 -4.40 2.18 -10.25
C PRO A 62 -5.43 3.11 -9.58
N TRP A 63 -5.93 2.74 -8.39
CA TRP A 63 -7.04 3.42 -7.72
C TRP A 63 -6.68 4.73 -7.03
N MET A 64 -5.39 5.06 -6.78
CA MET A 64 -5.04 6.31 -6.09
C MET A 64 -4.84 7.52 -7.01
N VAL A 65 -4.50 7.34 -8.29
CA VAL A 65 -4.21 8.47 -9.19
C VAL A 65 -5.45 8.92 -9.99
N SER A 66 -6.35 8.01 -10.37
CA SER A 66 -7.52 8.35 -11.20
C SER A 66 -8.79 8.79 -10.44
N ASN A 67 -8.82 8.70 -9.11
CA ASN A 67 -10.10 8.77 -8.37
C ASN A 67 -10.38 10.07 -7.62
N ARG A 68 -9.49 11.06 -7.63
CA ARG A 68 -9.81 12.35 -6.98
C ARG A 68 -11.05 12.99 -7.63
N ASN A 69 -11.07 13.06 -8.97
CA ASN A 69 -12.19 13.67 -9.68
C ASN A 69 -13.46 12.81 -9.69
N ALA A 70 -13.35 11.48 -9.68
CA ALA A 70 -14.54 10.61 -9.65
C ALA A 70 -15.18 10.57 -8.25
N ILE A 71 -14.39 10.49 -7.18
CA ILE A 71 -14.91 10.43 -5.81
C ILE A 71 -15.35 11.79 -5.30
N GLN A 72 -14.63 12.88 -5.61
CA GLN A 72 -15.02 14.24 -5.24
C GLN A 72 -16.25 14.73 -6.02
N LYS A 73 -16.50 14.18 -7.22
CA LYS A 73 -17.73 14.40 -7.98
C LYS A 73 -18.91 13.52 -7.53
N THR A 74 -18.62 12.35 -6.94
CA THR A 74 -19.64 11.44 -6.38
C THR A 74 -20.01 11.83 -4.94
N TYR A 75 -19.07 12.42 -4.20
CA TYR A 75 -19.22 12.78 -2.79
C TYR A 75 -18.49 14.11 -2.48
N PRO A 76 -19.10 15.26 -2.79
CA PRO A 76 -18.46 16.57 -2.66
C PRO A 76 -18.17 16.99 -1.20
N ASP A 77 -18.77 16.33 -0.22
CA ASP A 77 -18.63 16.63 1.23
C ASP A 77 -17.61 15.74 1.97
N VAL A 78 -16.78 14.99 1.24
CA VAL A 78 -15.88 14.00 1.84
C VAL A 78 -14.61 14.69 2.37
N GLY A 79 -14.66 15.09 3.64
CA GLY A 79 -13.53 15.65 4.37
C GLY A 79 -12.30 14.71 4.44
N THR A 80 -11.15 15.30 4.80
CA THR A 80 -9.84 14.65 5.01
C THR A 80 -9.88 13.39 5.88
N SER A 81 -10.85 13.29 6.80
CA SER A 81 -11.12 12.14 7.66
C SER A 81 -11.39 10.84 6.89
N THR A 82 -11.93 10.92 5.68
CA THR A 82 -12.37 9.75 4.91
C THR A 82 -11.19 9.05 4.22
N TRP A 83 -10.20 9.82 3.77
CA TRP A 83 -8.98 9.27 3.16
C TRP A 83 -8.07 8.60 4.18
N GLN A 84 -7.92 9.22 5.35
CA GLN A 84 -7.20 8.61 6.47
C GLN A 84 -7.84 7.29 6.91
N ASN A 85 -9.18 7.24 6.95
CA ASN A 85 -9.93 6.02 7.21
C ASN A 85 -9.72 4.97 6.11
N ALA A 86 -9.80 5.34 4.83
CA ALA A 86 -9.57 4.41 3.73
C ALA A 86 -8.14 3.83 3.75
N PHE A 87 -7.12 4.67 3.96
CA PHE A 87 -5.73 4.25 4.09
C PHE A 87 -5.53 3.32 5.29
N SER A 88 -6.09 3.66 6.45
CA SER A 88 -6.04 2.84 7.66
C SER A 88 -6.73 1.49 7.46
N ILE A 89 -7.89 1.44 6.80
CA ILE A 89 -8.59 0.18 6.47
C ILE A 89 -7.70 -0.70 5.59
N LYS A 90 -7.03 -0.12 4.59
CA LYS A 90 -6.13 -0.86 3.69
C LYS A 90 -4.90 -1.38 4.42
N ILE A 91 -4.31 -0.56 5.29
CA ILE A 91 -3.21 -0.97 6.15
C ILE A 91 -3.60 -2.15 7.04
N ILE A 92 -4.76 -2.08 7.71
CA ILE A 92 -5.24 -3.15 8.58
C ILE A 92 -5.43 -4.43 7.76
N GLN A 93 -6.09 -4.35 6.61
CA GLN A 93 -6.29 -5.49 5.72
C GLN A 93 -4.97 -6.12 5.28
N LEU A 94 -3.98 -5.29 4.92
CA LEU A 94 -2.66 -5.76 4.51
C LEU A 94 -1.93 -6.45 5.67
N THR A 95 -2.00 -5.86 6.86
CA THR A 95 -1.37 -6.40 8.08
C THR A 95 -2.03 -7.71 8.50
N ASP A 96 -3.36 -7.81 8.42
CA ASP A 96 -4.10 -9.04 8.70
C ASP A 96 -3.68 -10.21 7.79
N ILE A 97 -3.31 -9.91 6.54
CA ILE A 97 -2.87 -10.91 5.57
C ILE A 97 -1.40 -11.28 5.80
N ILE A 98 -0.52 -10.29 5.93
CA ILE A 98 0.93 -10.50 5.95
C ILE A 98 1.40 -10.96 7.33
N GLN A 99 0.87 -10.34 8.39
CA GLN A 99 1.34 -10.57 9.75
C GLN A 99 0.19 -10.56 10.78
N PRO A 100 -0.58 -11.66 10.88
CA PRO A 100 -1.75 -11.75 11.76
C PRO A 100 -1.44 -11.48 13.24
N SER A 101 -0.27 -11.95 13.74
CA SER A 101 0.15 -11.75 15.13
C SER A 101 0.38 -10.26 15.44
N LEU A 102 1.03 -9.54 14.53
CA LEU A 102 1.19 -8.08 14.62
C LEU A 102 -0.17 -7.39 14.60
N SER A 103 -1.07 -7.76 13.68
CA SER A 103 -2.40 -7.15 13.62
C SER A 103 -3.17 -7.31 14.94
N GLN A 104 -3.12 -8.49 15.55
CA GLN A 104 -3.72 -8.72 16.87
C GLN A 104 -3.07 -7.84 17.95
N SER A 105 -1.73 -7.75 17.97
CA SER A 105 -0.99 -6.89 18.89
C SER A 105 -1.30 -5.40 18.69
N LEU A 106 -1.44 -4.93 17.45
CA LEU A 106 -1.81 -3.55 17.12
C LEU A 106 -3.24 -3.22 17.57
N ARG A 107 -4.19 -4.16 17.47
CA ARG A 107 -5.54 -3.96 18.02
C ARG A 107 -5.53 -3.78 19.54
N LYS A 108 -4.75 -4.61 20.26
CA LYS A 108 -4.58 -4.48 21.72
C LYS A 108 -3.95 -3.12 22.06
N LEU A 109 -2.89 -2.73 21.35
CA LEU A 109 -2.21 -1.46 21.54
C LEU A 109 -3.14 -0.27 21.29
N LYS A 110 -3.89 -0.29 20.18
CA LYS A 110 -4.85 0.76 19.83
C LYS A 110 -5.92 0.90 20.92
N ALA A 111 -6.42 -0.20 21.47
CA ALA A 111 -7.37 -0.14 22.58
C ALA A 111 -6.80 0.57 23.81
N HIS A 112 -5.52 0.34 24.15
CA HIS A 112 -4.85 1.06 25.23
C HIS A 112 -4.66 2.54 24.88
N MET A 113 -4.16 2.85 23.68
CA MET A 113 -3.96 4.24 23.24
C MET A 113 -5.27 5.04 23.25
N SER A 114 -6.38 4.44 22.81
CA SER A 114 -7.69 5.08 22.82
C SER A 114 -8.28 5.25 24.23
N ALA A 115 -7.80 4.51 25.22
CA ALA A 115 -8.22 4.63 26.62
C ALA A 115 -7.43 5.70 27.39
N ILE A 116 -6.33 6.22 26.84
CA ILE A 116 -5.54 7.29 27.46
C ILE A 116 -6.38 8.57 27.44
N GLN A 117 -6.72 9.04 28.64
CA GLN A 117 -7.26 10.38 28.83
C GLN A 117 -6.09 11.36 28.89
N GLY A 118 -6.11 12.38 28.02
CA GLY A 118 -5.10 13.44 28.07
C GLY A 118 -5.16 14.20 29.41
N PRO A 119 -4.16 15.04 29.72
CA PRO A 119 -4.14 15.85 30.96
C PRO A 119 -5.39 16.71 31.15
N THR A 120 -6.10 17.01 30.07
CA THR A 120 -7.32 17.82 30.03
C THR A 120 -8.61 17.00 30.12
N GLY A 121 -8.56 15.66 30.24
CA GLY A 121 -9.74 14.79 30.29
C GLY A 121 -10.53 14.70 28.98
N THR A 122 -10.32 15.64 28.07
CA THR A 122 -10.47 15.38 26.64
C THR A 122 -9.39 14.38 26.25
N THR A 123 -9.81 13.16 25.93
CA THR A 123 -9.13 12.39 24.87
C THR A 123 -8.73 13.41 23.79
N VAL A 124 -7.59 13.26 23.12
CA VAL A 124 -7.45 13.85 21.76
C VAL A 124 -8.81 13.62 21.12
N THR A 125 -9.63 14.65 20.84
CA THR A 125 -11.11 14.50 20.88
C THR A 125 -11.68 13.50 19.87
N ASN A 126 -10.81 13.00 18.99
CA ASN A 126 -11.06 11.99 17.96
C ASN A 126 -10.30 10.65 18.18
N GLY A 127 -9.60 10.48 19.30
CA GLY A 127 -8.75 9.32 19.62
C GLY A 127 -7.55 9.14 18.68
N TRP A 128 -6.75 8.10 18.95
CA TRP A 128 -5.75 7.64 17.98
C TRP A 128 -6.45 6.87 16.85
N THR A 129 -6.49 7.45 15.65
CA THR A 129 -7.27 6.92 14.54
C THR A 129 -6.50 5.90 13.69
N SER A 130 -5.16 6.02 13.64
CA SER A 130 -4.30 5.10 12.88
C SER A 130 -4.34 3.67 13.43
N ALA A 131 -4.05 2.71 12.55
CA ALA A 131 -3.86 1.31 12.92
C ALA A 131 -2.49 1.05 13.57
N PHE A 132 -1.50 1.86 13.20
CA PHE A 132 -0.14 1.80 13.72
C PHE A 132 0.08 2.89 14.76
N PRO A 133 0.92 2.65 15.77
CA PRO A 133 1.15 3.61 16.85
C PRO A 133 2.09 4.77 16.46
N CYS A 134 2.77 4.67 15.32
CA CYS A 134 3.60 5.73 14.79
C CYS A 134 3.24 5.98 13.33
N TYR A 135 3.27 7.26 12.95
CA TYR A 135 2.99 7.72 11.60
C TYR A 135 4.03 8.78 11.22
N GLY A 136 4.59 8.65 10.03
CA GLY A 136 5.60 9.56 9.49
C GLY A 136 5.21 10.04 8.10
N VAL A 137 5.60 11.27 7.79
CA VAL A 137 5.50 11.85 6.46
C VAL A 137 6.89 12.27 6.02
N ALA A 138 7.34 11.78 4.87
CA ALA A 138 8.62 12.18 4.30
C ALA A 138 8.37 12.85 2.93
N VAL A 139 8.76 14.12 2.81
CA VAL A 139 8.60 14.90 1.58
C VAL A 139 9.98 15.13 0.96
N ASN A 140 10.12 14.78 -0.31
CA ASN A 140 11.33 14.91 -1.11
C ASN A 140 12.61 14.41 -0.41
N ARG A 141 12.46 13.32 0.34
CA ARG A 141 13.55 12.71 1.11
C ARG A 141 13.98 11.40 0.49
N THR A 142 15.27 11.30 0.18
CA THR A 142 15.97 10.02 -0.01
C THR A 142 16.39 9.48 1.36
N THR A 143 16.45 8.16 1.46
CA THR A 143 16.97 7.47 2.64
C THR A 143 18.13 6.61 2.19
N GLY A 144 19.30 6.79 2.83
CA GLY A 144 20.45 5.91 2.61
C GLY A 144 20.19 4.50 3.14
N MET A 145 21.10 3.57 2.86
CA MET A 145 21.00 2.19 3.31
C MET A 145 21.00 2.09 4.84
N HIS A 146 19.94 1.52 5.42
CA HIS A 146 19.80 1.39 6.87
C HIS A 146 18.83 0.27 7.27
N ARG A 147 18.75 0.02 8.58
CA ARG A 147 17.70 -0.74 9.28
C ARG A 147 17.04 0.17 10.30
N ASP A 148 15.77 -0.08 10.57
CA ASP A 148 15.02 0.60 11.62
C ASP A 148 15.31 -0.04 12.99
N SER A 149 16.51 0.23 13.52
CA SER A 149 17.01 -0.34 14.79
C SER A 149 16.16 -0.01 16.02
N LYS A 150 15.30 1.03 15.93
CA LYS A 150 14.35 1.43 16.98
C LYS A 150 12.95 0.81 16.80
N GLY A 151 12.78 0.00 15.75
CA GLY A 151 11.56 -0.73 15.46
C GLY A 151 11.29 -1.86 16.45
N ILE A 152 10.25 -2.63 16.16
CA ILE A 152 10.03 -3.93 16.81
C ILE A 152 10.29 -5.02 15.77
N ARG A 153 10.90 -6.12 16.20
CA ARG A 153 11.10 -7.28 15.33
C ARG A 153 9.75 -7.80 14.83
N ALA A 154 9.62 -8.09 13.54
CA ALA A 154 8.37 -8.46 12.89
C ALA A 154 7.29 -7.37 12.90
N GLY A 155 7.70 -6.10 13.10
CA GLY A 155 6.83 -4.94 13.34
C GLY A 155 6.19 -4.29 12.12
N LEU A 156 6.64 -4.64 10.92
CA LEU A 156 6.26 -4.07 9.61
C LEU A 156 6.30 -2.53 9.53
N ASP A 157 6.94 -2.04 8.49
CA ASP A 157 6.83 -0.69 7.98
C ASP A 157 5.93 -0.73 6.74
N ILE A 158 4.83 0.00 6.79
CA ILE A 158 3.88 0.10 5.67
C ILE A 158 3.98 1.49 5.08
N ILE A 159 4.43 1.55 3.84
CA ILE A 159 4.79 2.81 3.17
C ILE A 159 3.92 2.97 1.92
N GLY A 160 3.11 4.02 1.92
CA GLY A 160 2.40 4.50 0.74
C GLY A 160 3.20 5.60 0.05
N VAL A 161 3.37 5.50 -1.27
CA VAL A 161 4.08 6.51 -2.07
C VAL A 161 3.07 7.36 -2.82
N LEU A 162 3.27 8.66 -2.76
CA LEU A 162 2.48 9.68 -3.44
C LEU A 162 3.43 10.68 -4.11
N GLY A 163 2.83 11.61 -4.87
CA GLY A 163 3.55 12.70 -5.52
C GLY A 163 3.39 12.69 -7.03
N THR A 164 4.30 13.37 -7.71
CA THR A 164 4.24 13.64 -9.16
C THR A 164 5.48 13.18 -9.91
N PHE A 165 6.47 12.61 -9.23
CA PHE A 165 7.66 12.07 -9.89
C PHE A 165 7.29 10.93 -10.85
N ASN A 166 8.07 10.80 -11.92
CA ASN A 166 7.75 9.90 -13.03
C ASN A 166 8.90 8.94 -13.38
N SER A 167 10.04 9.03 -12.70
CA SER A 167 11.19 8.14 -12.91
C SER A 167 12.02 8.01 -11.64
N GLY A 168 12.54 6.80 -11.38
CA GLY A 168 13.37 6.47 -10.21
C GLY A 168 12.56 6.31 -8.92
N GLY A 169 13.20 6.56 -7.78
CA GLY A 169 12.55 6.46 -6.46
C GLY A 169 12.37 5.04 -5.92
N ASP A 170 13.00 4.05 -6.57
CA ASP A 170 12.88 2.64 -6.25
C ASP A 170 13.30 2.31 -4.81
N LEU A 171 12.64 1.31 -4.23
CA LEU A 171 13.04 0.71 -2.96
C LEU A 171 14.02 -0.43 -3.22
N GLU A 172 15.20 -0.36 -2.62
CA GLU A 172 16.17 -1.45 -2.64
C GLU A 172 16.15 -2.21 -1.31
N LEU A 173 16.09 -3.55 -1.39
CA LEU A 173 16.13 -4.50 -0.29
C LEU A 173 17.25 -5.51 -0.59
N PRO A 174 18.53 -5.16 -0.36
CA PRO A 174 19.66 -5.98 -0.79
C PRO A 174 19.72 -7.35 -0.11
N ASP A 175 19.18 -7.46 1.11
CA ASP A 175 19.11 -8.73 1.86
C ASP A 175 18.22 -9.77 1.15
N LEU A 176 17.35 -9.31 0.25
CA LEU A 176 16.47 -10.15 -0.57
C LEU A 176 16.89 -10.17 -2.05
N ASN A 177 18.02 -9.52 -2.39
CA ASN A 177 18.43 -9.25 -3.78
C ASN A 177 17.29 -8.66 -4.62
N LEU A 178 16.56 -7.71 -4.05
CA LEU A 178 15.31 -7.20 -4.60
C LEU A 178 15.37 -5.68 -4.76
N ARG A 179 14.99 -5.21 -5.94
CA ARG A 179 14.72 -3.79 -6.22
C ARG A 179 13.31 -3.66 -6.76
N LEU A 180 12.52 -2.85 -6.08
CA LEU A 180 11.09 -2.70 -6.33
C LEU A 180 10.82 -1.32 -6.90
N GLU A 181 10.12 -1.30 -8.03
CA GLU A 181 9.53 -0.07 -8.56
C GLU A 181 8.60 0.52 -7.48
N TRP A 182 8.87 1.75 -7.08
CA TRP A 182 8.25 2.35 -5.89
C TRP A 182 7.63 3.70 -6.24
N THR A 183 6.80 3.69 -7.29
CA THR A 183 6.18 4.86 -7.94
C THR A 183 4.91 5.38 -7.22
N PRO A 184 4.42 6.60 -7.54
CA PRO A 184 3.21 7.13 -6.91
C PRO A 184 2.00 6.19 -7.07
N GLY A 185 1.31 5.93 -5.97
CA GLY A 185 0.19 5.00 -5.88
C GLY A 185 0.55 3.59 -5.40
N VAL A 186 1.84 3.28 -5.23
CA VAL A 186 2.30 2.02 -4.63
C VAL A 186 2.12 2.04 -3.11
N LEU A 187 1.67 0.90 -2.57
CA LEU A 187 1.64 0.61 -1.14
C LEU A 187 2.45 -0.66 -0.90
N GLY A 188 3.49 -0.57 -0.08
CA GLY A 188 4.33 -1.70 0.25
C GLY A 188 4.44 -1.92 1.76
N ALA A 189 4.75 -3.16 2.14
CA ALA A 189 4.98 -3.56 3.51
C ALA A 189 6.22 -4.45 3.58
N PHE A 190 7.13 -4.16 4.48
CA PHE A 190 8.31 -4.97 4.77
C PHE A 190 8.72 -4.76 6.22
N ASP A 191 9.61 -5.59 6.77
CA ASP A 191 10.14 -5.39 8.12
C ASP A 191 11.48 -4.64 8.03
N GLY A 192 11.47 -3.32 8.30
CA GLY A 192 12.66 -2.48 8.29
C GLY A 192 13.64 -2.77 9.42
N TYR A 193 13.21 -3.47 10.49
CA TYR A 193 14.11 -4.00 11.50
C TYR A 193 14.93 -5.18 10.92
N ASP A 194 14.26 -6.07 10.19
CA ASP A 194 14.84 -7.30 9.64
C ASP A 194 15.51 -7.15 8.28
N PHE A 195 15.21 -6.11 7.50
CA PHE A 195 15.78 -5.89 6.18
C PHE A 195 16.43 -4.52 6.05
N ARG A 196 17.67 -4.51 5.57
CA ARG A 196 18.32 -3.30 5.09
C ARG A 196 17.52 -2.75 3.92
N HIS A 197 17.35 -1.43 3.89
CA HIS A 197 16.64 -0.78 2.81
C HIS A 197 17.12 0.65 2.54
N MET A 198 16.93 1.10 1.30
CA MET A 198 17.14 2.48 0.86
C MET A 198 16.18 2.89 -0.24
N VAL A 199 16.04 4.20 -0.45
CA VAL A 199 15.28 4.77 -1.56
C VAL A 199 16.24 5.45 -2.51
N HIS A 200 16.23 5.03 -3.78
CA HIS A 200 17.03 5.66 -4.83
C HIS A 200 16.52 7.07 -5.18
N GLU A 201 17.36 7.84 -5.84
CA GLU A 201 16.98 9.15 -6.37
C GLU A 201 15.86 9.03 -7.42
N TRP A 202 15.08 10.11 -7.56
CA TRP A 202 13.99 10.21 -8.53
C TRP A 202 14.05 11.54 -9.27
N THR A 203 13.34 11.63 -10.39
CA THR A 203 13.21 12.86 -11.18
C THR A 203 11.77 13.10 -11.62
N GLY A 204 11.52 14.30 -12.17
CA GLY A 204 10.23 14.63 -12.79
C GLY A 204 9.11 15.05 -11.83
N GLY A 205 9.40 15.29 -10.55
CA GLY A 205 8.39 15.81 -9.63
C GLY A 205 8.72 15.63 -8.15
N SER A 206 7.69 15.82 -7.32
CA SER A 206 7.79 15.63 -5.86
C SER A 206 7.50 14.19 -5.47
N ARG A 207 8.15 13.71 -4.40
CA ARG A 207 7.87 12.42 -3.77
C ARG A 207 7.39 12.65 -2.34
N VAL A 208 6.27 12.04 -1.99
CA VAL A 208 5.73 12.04 -0.62
C VAL A 208 5.55 10.60 -0.18
N ALA A 209 6.14 10.22 0.95
CA ALA A 209 5.94 8.91 1.55
C ALA A 209 5.14 9.04 2.85
N LEU A 210 4.09 8.23 2.97
CA LEU A 210 3.28 8.06 4.17
C LEU A 210 3.69 6.74 4.83
N ILE A 211 4.25 6.81 6.02
CA ILE A 211 4.92 5.68 6.68
C ILE A 211 4.17 5.34 7.96
N SER A 212 3.62 4.14 8.03
CA SER A 212 3.03 3.57 9.25
C SER A 212 3.98 2.53 9.80
N PHE A 213 4.43 2.71 11.04
CA PHE A 213 5.51 1.90 11.61
C PHE A 213 5.34 1.71 13.12
N CYS A 214 6.18 0.84 13.66
CA CYS A 214 6.19 0.47 15.06
C CYS A 214 7.51 0.92 15.70
N ARG A 215 7.48 1.50 16.91
CA ARG A 215 8.68 1.73 17.73
C ARG A 215 8.58 1.06 19.07
N GLN A 216 9.63 0.36 19.50
CA GLN A 216 9.66 -0.33 20.79
C GLN A 216 9.29 0.61 21.97
N SER A 217 9.74 1.86 21.92
CA SER A 217 9.45 2.88 22.93
C SER A 217 7.96 3.11 23.16
N THR A 218 7.11 2.98 22.12
CA THR A 218 5.68 3.22 22.24
C THR A 218 4.98 2.13 23.04
N TRP A 219 5.41 0.87 22.89
CA TRP A 219 4.90 -0.23 23.70
C TRP A 219 5.35 -0.09 25.15
N THR A 220 6.64 0.18 25.34
CA THR A 220 7.23 0.35 26.68
C THR A 220 6.57 1.49 27.46
N ALA A 221 6.28 2.62 26.81
CA ALA A 221 5.60 3.76 27.45
C ALA A 221 4.18 3.42 27.94
N LEU A 222 3.55 2.40 27.35
CA LEU A 222 2.21 1.92 27.72
C LEU A 222 2.25 0.69 28.64
N GLY A 223 3.44 0.27 29.10
CA GLY A 223 3.59 -0.94 29.90
C GLY A 223 3.24 -2.22 29.14
N LEU A 224 3.33 -2.19 27.80
CA LEU A 224 3.01 -3.32 26.93
C LEU A 224 4.29 -3.95 26.38
N THR A 225 4.19 -5.24 26.04
CA THR A 225 5.22 -5.97 25.30
C THR A 225 4.62 -6.39 23.96
N PRO A 226 5.32 -6.18 22.82
CA PRO A 226 4.84 -6.69 21.54
C PRO A 226 4.77 -8.22 21.56
N ASP A 227 3.58 -8.77 21.33
CA ASP A 227 3.34 -10.21 21.16
C ASP A 227 3.25 -10.49 19.65
N VAL A 228 4.41 -10.53 19.01
CA VAL A 228 4.52 -10.66 17.55
C VAL A 228 5.43 -11.82 17.20
N SER A 229 4.85 -12.85 16.59
CA SER A 229 5.58 -14.02 16.09
C SER A 229 5.89 -13.87 14.60
N ARG A 230 7.10 -14.25 14.18
CA ARG A 230 7.43 -14.31 12.74
C ARG A 230 6.60 -15.42 12.06
N PRO A 231 6.00 -15.16 10.90
CA PRO A 231 5.35 -16.21 10.13
C PRO A 231 6.42 -17.17 9.60
N THR A 232 6.11 -18.45 9.62
CA THR A 232 6.94 -19.48 8.99
C THR A 232 6.82 -19.40 7.46
N VAL A 233 7.81 -19.91 6.74
CA VAL A 233 7.77 -19.99 5.27
C VAL A 233 6.51 -20.72 4.77
N ALA A 234 6.09 -21.77 5.47
CA ALA A 234 4.87 -22.51 5.14
C ALA A 234 3.61 -21.65 5.30
N GLN A 235 3.52 -20.86 6.38
CA GLN A 235 2.42 -19.91 6.59
C GLN A 235 2.40 -18.83 5.52
N CYS A 236 3.55 -18.23 5.19
CA CYS A 236 3.64 -17.23 4.12
C CYS A 236 3.21 -17.81 2.77
N ARG A 237 3.63 -19.04 2.45
CA ARG A 237 3.24 -19.72 1.20
C ARG A 237 1.73 -19.97 1.16
N GLY A 238 1.14 -20.47 2.25
CA GLY A 238 -0.30 -20.67 2.36
C GLY A 238 -1.09 -19.36 2.18
N GLN A 239 -0.64 -18.29 2.84
CA GLN A 239 -1.25 -16.96 2.70
C GLN A 239 -1.17 -16.42 1.27
N LEU A 240 -0.02 -16.62 0.59
CA LEU A 240 0.18 -16.21 -0.80
C LEU A 240 -0.78 -16.95 -1.74
N GLU A 241 -0.89 -18.27 -1.62
CA GLU A 241 -1.80 -19.05 -2.46
C GLU A 241 -3.26 -18.67 -2.22
N SER A 242 -3.70 -18.54 -0.96
CA SER A 242 -5.04 -18.04 -0.65
C SER A 242 -5.29 -16.62 -1.18
N ALA A 243 -4.27 -15.76 -1.22
CA ALA A 243 -4.40 -14.42 -1.80
C ALA A 243 -4.54 -14.46 -3.33
N LYS A 244 -3.81 -15.35 -4.02
CA LYS A 244 -3.92 -15.60 -5.46
C LYS A 244 -5.32 -16.12 -5.81
N GLU A 245 -5.84 -17.09 -5.07
CA GLU A 245 -7.19 -17.65 -5.27
C GLU A 245 -8.27 -16.57 -5.13
N ARG A 246 -8.24 -15.76 -4.06
CA ARG A 246 -9.18 -14.64 -3.86
C ARG A 246 -9.11 -13.62 -5.00
N ARG A 247 -7.91 -13.38 -5.56
CA ARG A 247 -7.73 -12.48 -6.69
C ARG A 247 -8.36 -13.07 -7.96
N ALA A 248 -8.11 -14.34 -8.25
CA ALA A 248 -8.69 -15.03 -9.40
C ALA A 248 -10.22 -15.04 -9.33
N ALA A 249 -10.79 -15.37 -8.16
CA ALA A 249 -12.23 -15.35 -7.94
C ALA A 249 -12.85 -13.96 -8.16
N ARG A 250 -12.19 -12.89 -7.71
CA ARG A 250 -12.65 -11.50 -7.96
C ARG A 250 -12.58 -11.11 -9.41
N GLN A 251 -11.54 -11.55 -10.14
CA GLN A 251 -11.42 -11.28 -11.57
C GLN A 251 -12.54 -11.99 -12.34
N GLN A 252 -12.82 -13.24 -12.01
CA GLN A 252 -13.91 -14.00 -12.61
C GLN A 252 -15.27 -13.35 -12.36
N ALA A 253 -15.58 -13.00 -11.11
CA ALA A 253 -16.83 -12.30 -10.76
C ALA A 253 -16.96 -10.95 -11.48
N HIS A 254 -15.84 -10.23 -11.69
CA HIS A 254 -15.85 -8.98 -12.43
C HIS A 254 -16.18 -9.18 -13.91
N LEU A 255 -15.66 -10.24 -14.54
CA LEU A 255 -15.97 -10.59 -15.93
C LEU A 255 -17.44 -10.97 -16.08
N GLU A 256 -17.99 -11.80 -15.18
CA GLU A 256 -19.41 -12.19 -15.19
C GLU A 256 -20.34 -10.96 -15.08
N LEU A 257 -20.02 -10.02 -14.18
CA LEU A 257 -20.75 -8.74 -14.07
C LEU A 257 -20.69 -7.90 -15.35
N GLN A 258 -19.54 -7.89 -16.05
CA GLN A 258 -19.41 -7.17 -17.32
C GLN A 258 -20.26 -7.82 -18.42
N GLU A 259 -20.31 -9.16 -18.48
CA GLU A 259 -21.12 -9.90 -19.44
C GLU A 259 -22.62 -9.70 -19.20
N GLU A 260 -23.08 -9.80 -17.94
CA GLU A 260 -24.48 -9.53 -17.58
C GLU A 260 -24.91 -8.10 -17.94
N THR A 261 -24.07 -7.12 -17.63
CA THR A 261 -24.37 -5.71 -17.93
C THR A 261 -24.34 -5.41 -19.43
N SER A 262 -23.50 -6.10 -20.20
CA SER A 262 -23.49 -6.01 -21.67
C SER A 262 -24.75 -6.63 -22.28
N GLY A 263 -25.13 -7.84 -21.87
CA GLY A 263 -26.35 -8.52 -22.33
C GLY A 263 -27.62 -7.77 -21.95
N MET A 264 -27.66 -7.13 -20.78
CA MET A 264 -28.78 -6.28 -20.37
C MET A 264 -28.88 -4.99 -21.19
N ARG A 265 -27.76 -4.46 -21.72
CA ARG A 265 -27.77 -3.32 -22.65
C ARG A 265 -28.25 -3.72 -24.05
N GLU A 266 -27.87 -4.89 -24.55
CA GLU A 266 -28.36 -5.39 -25.84
C GLU A 266 -29.86 -5.69 -25.83
N THR A 267 -30.36 -6.36 -24.79
CA THR A 267 -31.80 -6.63 -24.65
C THR A 267 -32.63 -5.35 -24.51
N LYS A 268 -32.12 -4.31 -23.83
CA LYS A 268 -32.76 -2.99 -23.79
C LYS A 268 -32.75 -2.29 -25.16
N LYS A 269 -31.66 -2.37 -25.93
CA LYS A 269 -31.61 -1.85 -27.32
C LYS A 269 -32.64 -2.55 -28.21
N LEU A 270 -32.73 -3.88 -28.16
CA LEU A 270 -33.69 -4.65 -28.96
C LEU A 270 -35.14 -4.27 -28.64
N LYS A 271 -35.48 -4.12 -27.35
CA LYS A 271 -36.83 -3.66 -26.94
C LYS A 271 -37.15 -2.23 -27.39
N PHE A 272 -36.15 -1.35 -27.40
CA PHE A 272 -36.32 0.02 -27.90
C PHE A 272 -36.61 0.04 -29.41
N TYR A 273 -35.83 -0.70 -30.21
CA TYR A 273 -36.05 -0.78 -31.65
C TYR A 273 -37.37 -1.46 -32.02
N SER A 274 -37.79 -2.50 -31.30
CA SER A 274 -39.10 -3.14 -31.54
C SER A 274 -40.26 -2.18 -31.23
N ALA A 275 -40.13 -1.35 -30.19
CA ALA A 275 -41.18 -0.38 -29.84
C ALA A 275 -41.29 0.76 -30.88
N GLN A 276 -40.18 1.23 -31.44
CA GLN A 276 -40.20 2.21 -32.53
C GLN A 276 -40.86 1.64 -33.79
N ALA A 277 -40.51 0.41 -34.18
CA ALA A 277 -41.06 -0.24 -35.36
C ALA A 277 -42.59 -0.44 -35.27
N SER A 278 -43.12 -0.75 -34.08
CA SER A 278 -44.58 -0.85 -33.87
C SER A 278 -45.28 0.50 -33.95
N SER A 279 -44.66 1.59 -33.47
CA SER A 279 -45.27 2.93 -33.53
C SER A 279 -45.35 3.53 -34.94
N GLU A 280 -44.46 3.13 -35.84
CA GLU A 280 -44.50 3.55 -37.25
C GLU A 280 -45.54 2.78 -38.07
N ALA A 281 -45.87 1.55 -37.67
CA ALA A 281 -46.87 0.72 -38.36
C ALA A 281 -48.32 1.15 -38.07
N ASP A 282 -48.61 1.71 -36.89
CA ASP A 282 -49.95 2.17 -36.50
C ASP A 282 -50.27 3.61 -36.98
N GLY A 283 -49.33 4.28 -37.67
CA GLY A 283 -49.44 5.65 -38.17
C GLY A 283 -49.74 5.79 -39.67
N LEU A 284 -49.97 4.69 -40.38
CA LEU A 284 -50.34 4.61 -41.79
C LEU A 284 -51.77 4.09 -41.96
#